data_AF-A0A7W4AZ58-F1
#
_entry.id   AF-A0A7W4AZ58-F1
#
_cell.length_a   1.000
_cell.length_b   1.000
_cell.length_c   1.000
_cell.angle_alpha   90.00
_cell.angle_beta   90.00
_cell.angle_gamma   90.00
#
_symmetry.space_group_name_H-M   'P 1'
#
loop_
_entity.id
_entity.type
_entity.pdbx_description
1 polymer ?
#
loop_
_entity_poly.entity_id
_entity_poly.type
_entity_poly.pdbx_seq_one_letter_code
_entity_poly.pdbx_strand_id
1 'polypeptide(L)'
;MTLMISGLYAGLTAVLVLALSYKVVKFRRANKIGIGDGGHQGLSIAIRAHGNLIENAPIVLILLALAELNGMPVYLIHCLGTAWIVARLLHAIGLNQGQGGYHFGRFWGVLITWIVLLTLAVANIGFFLGL
;
A
#
# COMPACT_ATOMS: atom_id res chain seq x y z
N MET A 1 14.09 6.42 20.42
CA MET A 1 14.56 5.90 19.11
C MET A 1 14.09 6.83 18.01
N THR A 2 14.84 6.96 16.92
CA THR A 2 14.38 7.69 15.72
C THR A 2 13.55 6.74 14.83
N LEU A 3 12.66 7.30 14.01
CA LEU A 3 11.79 6.55 13.08
C LEU A 3 12.34 6.53 11.65
N MET A 4 13.66 6.37 11.50
CA MET A 4 14.31 6.54 10.20
C MET A 4 13.87 5.45 9.22
N ILE A 5 13.64 4.23 9.67
CA ILE A 5 13.31 3.11 8.80
C ILE A 5 11.83 3.20 8.38
N SER A 6 10.91 3.38 9.32
CA SER A 6 9.50 3.59 9.00
C SER A 6 9.29 4.85 8.16
N GLY A 7 10.08 5.90 8.42
CA GLY A 7 10.09 7.13 7.62
C GLY A 7 10.47 6.89 6.15
N LEU A 8 11.45 6.01 5.88
CA LEU A 8 11.80 5.60 4.52
C LEU A 8 10.59 4.98 3.80
N TYR A 9 9.93 4.00 4.43
CA TYR A 9 8.80 3.31 3.82
C TYR A 9 7.55 4.18 3.69
N ALA A 10 7.33 5.11 4.63
CA ALA A 10 6.30 6.13 4.52
C ALA A 10 6.57 7.07 3.33
N GLY A 11 7.82 7.52 3.16
CA GLY A 11 8.23 8.34 2.02
C GLY A 11 8.06 7.63 0.67
N LEU A 12 8.51 6.37 0.57
CA LEU A 12 8.31 5.54 -0.63
C LEU A 12 6.82 5.35 -0.95
N THR A 13 6.01 5.12 0.09
CA THR A 13 4.55 4.98 -0.06
C THR A 13 3.93 6.29 -0.55
N ALA A 14 4.37 7.45 -0.04
CA ALA A 14 3.89 8.75 -0.49
C ALA A 14 4.23 9.03 -1.97
N VAL A 15 5.43 8.66 -2.42
CA VAL A 15 5.81 8.73 -3.85
C VAL A 15 4.88 7.85 -4.70
N LEU A 16 4.57 6.64 -4.24
CA LEU A 16 3.65 5.75 -4.94
C LEU A 16 2.22 6.30 -4.98
N VAL A 17 1.74 6.90 -3.88
CA VAL A 17 0.46 7.60 -3.82
C VAL A 17 0.39 8.68 -4.91
N LEU A 18 1.40 9.56 -4.98
CA LEU A 18 1.46 10.62 -5.99
C LEU A 18 1.47 10.07 -7.41
N ALA A 19 2.23 9.00 -7.67
CA ALA A 19 2.28 8.36 -8.98
C ALA A 19 0.90 7.82 -9.42
N LEU A 20 0.15 7.19 -8.50
CA LEU A 20 -1.19 6.67 -8.78
C LEU A 20 -2.23 7.81 -8.90
N SER A 21 -2.16 8.84 -8.05
CA SER A 21 -2.99 10.04 -8.18
C SER A 21 -2.81 10.73 -9.53
N TYR A 22 -1.56 10.86 -9.99
CA TYR A 22 -1.26 11.43 -11.30
C TYR A 22 -1.92 10.63 -12.43
N LYS A 23 -1.89 9.29 -12.36
CA LYS A 23 -2.59 8.44 -13.34
C LYS A 23 -4.10 8.71 -13.37
N VAL A 24 -4.75 8.83 -12.21
CA VAL A 24 -6.18 9.18 -12.13
C VAL A 24 -6.45 10.54 -12.77
N VAL A 25 -5.67 11.57 -12.41
CA VAL A 25 -5.82 12.93 -12.95
C VAL A 25 -5.62 12.94 -14.46
N LYS A 26 -4.62 12.22 -14.98
CA LYS A 26 -4.36 12.10 -16.41
C LYS A 26 -5.58 11.52 -17.16
N PHE A 27 -6.19 10.44 -16.66
CA PHE A 27 -7.40 9.87 -17.26
C PHE A 27 -8.60 10.83 -17.18
N ARG A 28 -8.80 11.51 -16.05
CA ARG A 28 -9.89 12.50 -15.91
C ARG A 28 -9.77 13.64 -16.91
N ARG A 29 -8.56 14.20 -17.05
CA ARG A 29 -8.31 15.30 -17.99
C ARG A 29 -8.48 14.87 -19.44
N ALA A 30 -7.94 13.71 -19.81
CA ALA A 30 -8.03 13.19 -21.17
C ALA A 30 -9.48 12.93 -21.61
N ASN A 31 -10.33 12.44 -20.70
CA ASN A 31 -11.72 12.07 -21.00
C ASN A 31 -12.75 13.11 -20.53
N LYS A 32 -12.31 14.26 -20.00
CA LYS A 32 -13.16 15.34 -19.45
C LYS A 32 -14.17 14.88 -18.40
N ILE A 33 -13.74 14.00 -17.48
CA ILE A 33 -14.61 13.40 -16.45
C ILE A 33 -14.36 14.05 -15.08
N GLY A 34 -15.39 14.71 -14.54
CA GLY A 34 -15.33 15.38 -13.23
C GLY A 34 -15.37 14.41 -12.03
N ILE A 35 -16.47 13.68 -11.87
CA ILE A 35 -16.73 12.75 -10.75
C ILE A 35 -17.03 11.35 -11.29
N GLY A 36 -16.81 10.32 -10.45
CA GLY A 36 -16.99 8.92 -10.86
C GLY A 36 -15.94 8.48 -11.88
N ASP A 37 -16.25 7.44 -12.65
CA ASP A 37 -15.40 6.93 -13.73
C ASP A 37 -15.95 7.20 -15.13
N GLY A 38 -17.16 7.75 -15.26
CA GLY A 38 -17.79 8.09 -16.53
C GLY A 38 -17.94 6.91 -17.50
N GLY A 39 -18.00 5.67 -16.99
CA GLY A 39 -18.03 4.46 -17.83
C GLY A 39 -16.67 4.08 -18.43
N HIS A 40 -15.60 4.82 -18.14
CA HIS A 40 -14.25 4.48 -18.61
C HIS A 40 -13.58 3.48 -17.66
N GLN A 41 -13.48 2.23 -18.11
CA GLN A 41 -12.84 1.13 -17.38
C GLN A 41 -11.42 1.47 -16.91
N GLY A 42 -10.61 2.12 -17.75
CA GLY A 42 -9.24 2.53 -17.39
C GLY A 42 -9.20 3.53 -16.23
N LEU A 43 -10.15 4.46 -16.18
CA LEU A 43 -10.29 5.39 -15.06
C LEU A 43 -10.76 4.66 -13.80
N SER A 44 -11.70 3.73 -13.92
CA SER A 44 -12.18 2.90 -12.81
C SER A 44 -11.03 2.11 -12.16
N ILE A 45 -10.18 1.47 -12.98
CA ILE A 45 -8.98 0.75 -12.53
C ILE A 45 -7.99 1.69 -11.83
N ALA A 46 -7.71 2.86 -12.42
CA ALA A 46 -6.80 3.83 -11.83
C ALA A 46 -7.30 4.32 -10.46
N ILE A 47 -8.61 4.60 -10.34
CA ILE A 47 -9.25 5.01 -9.09
C ILE A 47 -9.12 3.91 -8.04
N ARG A 48 -9.38 2.64 -8.37
CA ARG A 48 -9.22 1.54 -7.39
C ARG A 48 -7.79 1.24 -7.03
N ALA A 49 -6.84 1.35 -7.96
CA ALA A 49 -5.42 1.20 -7.63
C ALA A 49 -4.99 2.26 -6.60
N HIS A 50 -5.35 3.53 -6.82
CA HIS A 50 -5.04 4.62 -5.89
C HIS A 50 -5.80 4.48 -4.56
N GLY A 51 -7.11 4.23 -4.63
CA GLY A 51 -7.97 4.09 -3.45
C GLY A 51 -7.52 2.95 -2.54
N ASN A 52 -7.20 1.78 -3.10
CA ASN A 52 -6.71 0.66 -2.31
C ASN A 52 -5.39 0.98 -1.59
N LEU A 53 -4.50 1.76 -2.19
CA LEU A 53 -3.28 2.19 -1.52
C LEU A 53 -3.59 3.11 -0.33
N ILE A 54 -4.43 4.13 -0.51
CA ILE A 54 -4.81 5.07 0.54
C ILE A 54 -5.63 4.41 1.66
N GLU A 55 -6.42 3.38 1.35
CA GLU A 55 -7.19 2.62 2.35
C GLU A 55 -6.27 1.81 3.27
N ASN A 56 -5.16 1.26 2.77
CA ASN A 56 -4.30 0.36 3.53
C ASN A 56 -3.04 1.04 4.08
N ALA A 57 -2.52 2.06 3.41
CA ALA A 57 -1.26 2.70 3.78
C ALA A 57 -1.24 3.29 5.19
N PRO A 58 -2.28 4.04 5.65
CA PRO A 58 -2.25 4.68 6.96
C PRO A 58 -2.07 3.66 8.08
N ILE A 59 -2.88 2.58 8.08
CA ILE A 59 -2.83 1.60 9.16
C ILE A 59 -1.51 0.81 9.15
N VAL A 60 -1.01 0.40 7.98
CA VAL A 60 0.26 -0.34 7.88
C VAL A 60 1.44 0.52 8.33
N LEU A 61 1.52 1.78 7.88
CA LEU A 61 2.63 2.67 8.23
C LEU A 61 2.61 3.06 9.71
N ILE A 62 1.43 3.27 10.30
CA ILE A 62 1.30 3.51 11.74
C ILE A 62 1.80 2.29 12.52
N LEU A 63 1.36 1.08 12.17
CA LEU A 63 1.79 -0.13 12.89
C LEU A 63 3.28 -0.43 12.70
N LEU A 64 3.86 -0.12 11.54
CA LEU A 64 5.29 -0.25 11.28
C LEU A 64 6.10 0.71 12.17
N ALA A 65 5.67 1.98 12.25
CA ALA A 65 6.29 2.98 13.11
C ALA A 65 6.18 2.62 14.60
N LEU A 66 5.01 2.15 15.05
CA LEU A 66 4.83 1.69 16.42
C LEU A 66 5.73 0.48 16.73
N ALA A 67 5.85 -0.48 15.80
CA ALA A 67 6.73 -1.62 15.99
C ALA A 67 8.21 -1.21 16.06
N GLU A 68 8.64 -0.23 15.27
CA GLU A 68 10.01 0.34 15.36
C GLU A 68 10.24 1.02 16.72
N LEU A 69 9.27 1.81 17.21
CA LEU A 69 9.36 2.46 18.52
C LEU A 69 9.38 1.46 19.68
N ASN A 70 8.65 0.35 19.55
CA ASN A 70 8.60 -0.72 20.53
C ASN A 70 9.82 -1.66 20.47
N GLY A 71 10.81 -1.37 19.61
CA GLY A 71 12.08 -2.08 19.59
C GLY A 71 12.10 -3.35 18.74
N MET A 72 11.17 -3.51 17.78
CA MET A 72 11.23 -4.64 16.85
C MET A 72 12.58 -4.66 16.12
N PRO A 73 13.21 -5.84 15.95
CA PRO A 73 14.50 -5.95 15.29
C PRO A 73 14.54 -5.26 13.92
N VAL A 74 15.60 -4.49 13.69
CA VAL A 74 15.80 -3.67 12.47
C VAL A 74 15.59 -4.45 11.18
N TYR A 75 16.09 -5.69 11.11
CA TYR A 75 15.94 -6.53 9.92
C TYR A 75 14.48 -6.92 9.64
N LEU A 76 13.64 -7.09 10.68
CA LEU A 76 12.21 -7.40 10.52
C LEU A 76 11.44 -6.17 10.02
N ILE A 77 11.75 -4.98 10.54
CA ILE A 77 11.15 -3.73 10.05
C ILE A 77 11.45 -3.55 8.56
N HIS A 78 12.71 -3.75 8.14
CA HIS A 78 13.07 -3.70 6.72
C HIS A 78 12.37 -4.77 5.88
N CYS A 79 12.28 -6.00 6.39
CA CYS A 79 11.59 -7.08 5.70
C CYS A 79 10.11 -6.74 5.46
N LEU A 80 9.39 -6.31 6.51
CA LEU A 80 7.97 -5.96 6.44
C LEU A 80 7.72 -4.70 5.61
N GLY A 81 8.56 -3.67 5.74
CA GLY A 81 8.49 -2.46 4.93
C GLY A 81 8.73 -2.71 3.44
N THR A 82 9.73 -3.54 3.11
CA THR A 82 10.00 -3.92 1.72
C THR A 82 8.87 -4.79 1.16
N ALA A 83 8.38 -5.77 1.93
CA ALA A 83 7.24 -6.59 1.55
C ALA A 83 5.98 -5.75 1.29
N TRP A 84 5.74 -4.73 2.12
CA TRP A 84 4.67 -3.76 1.92
C TRP A 84 4.80 -3.06 0.55
N ILE A 85 5.95 -2.46 0.24
CA ILE A 85 6.16 -1.75 -1.04
C ILE A 85 5.97 -2.70 -2.23
N VAL A 86 6.57 -3.90 -2.18
CA VAL A 86 6.44 -4.90 -3.23
C VAL A 86 4.98 -5.32 -3.43
N ALA A 87 4.23 -5.54 -2.35
CA ALA A 87 2.82 -5.88 -2.42
C ALA A 87 1.98 -4.79 -3.11
N ARG A 88 2.26 -3.52 -2.82
CA ARG A 88 1.56 -2.38 -3.44
C ARG A 88 1.86 -2.25 -4.92
N LEU A 89 3.12 -2.46 -5.32
CA LEU A 89 3.52 -2.50 -6.72
C LEU A 89 2.86 -3.66 -7.46
N LEU A 90 2.91 -4.88 -6.93
CA LEU A 90 2.28 -6.06 -7.51
C LEU A 90 0.76 -5.88 -7.68
N HIS A 91 0.09 -5.32 -6.67
CA HIS A 91 -1.34 -5.04 -6.75
C HIS A 91 -1.67 -4.03 -7.84
N ALA A 92 -0.95 -2.89 -7.88
CA ALA A 92 -1.18 -1.85 -8.88
C ALA A 92 -0.88 -2.33 -10.31
N ILE A 93 0.18 -3.11 -10.50
CA ILE A 93 0.53 -3.72 -11.79
C ILE A 93 -0.54 -4.75 -12.18
N GLY A 94 -0.93 -5.63 -11.26
CA GLY A 94 -1.89 -6.69 -11.53
C GLY A 94 -3.29 -6.18 -11.82
N LEU A 95 -3.73 -5.11 -11.17
CA LEU A 95 -5.02 -4.50 -11.47
C LEU A 95 -5.04 -3.85 -12.86
N ASN A 96 -3.92 -3.23 -13.27
CA ASN A 96 -3.78 -2.66 -14.62
C ASN A 96 -3.68 -3.74 -15.70
N GLN A 97 -2.80 -4.72 -15.53
CA GLN A 97 -2.57 -5.78 -16.51
C GLN A 97 -3.78 -6.73 -16.64
N GLY A 98 -4.46 -7.02 -15.53
CA GLY A 98 -5.70 -7.80 -15.53
C GLY A 98 -6.93 -7.03 -16.00
N GLN A 99 -6.80 -5.75 -16.40
CA GLN A 99 -7.92 -4.89 -16.79
C GLN A 99 -9.07 -4.87 -15.75
N GLY A 100 -8.73 -4.92 -14.46
CA GLY A 100 -9.70 -5.00 -13.36
C GLY A 100 -10.22 -6.41 -13.04
N GLY A 101 -9.87 -7.42 -13.85
CA GLY A 101 -10.19 -8.83 -13.62
C GLY A 101 -9.24 -9.53 -12.64
N TYR A 102 -9.25 -10.86 -12.70
CA TYR A 102 -8.31 -11.70 -11.95
C TYR A 102 -6.90 -11.58 -12.55
N HIS A 103 -5.89 -11.41 -11.70
CA HIS A 103 -4.50 -11.38 -12.10
C HIS A 103 -3.61 -11.85 -10.95
N PHE A 104 -2.57 -12.61 -11.27
CA PHE A 104 -1.63 -13.15 -10.29
C PHE A 104 -1.03 -12.05 -9.38
N GLY A 105 -0.57 -10.95 -9.99
CA GLY A 105 -0.05 -9.80 -9.24
C GLY A 105 -1.06 -9.14 -8.29
N ARG A 106 -2.36 -9.12 -8.66
CA ARG A 106 -3.42 -8.61 -7.79
C ARG A 106 -3.62 -9.52 -6.58
N PHE A 107 -3.69 -10.83 -6.82
CA PHE A 107 -3.87 -11.82 -5.76
C PHE A 107 -2.74 -11.76 -4.72
N TRP A 108 -1.48 -11.87 -5.16
CA TRP A 108 -0.33 -11.82 -4.26
C TRP A 108 -0.15 -10.45 -3.61
N GLY A 109 -0.46 -9.37 -4.32
CA GLY A 109 -0.45 -8.03 -3.73
C GLY A 109 -1.42 -7.89 -2.55
N VAL A 110 -2.62 -8.47 -2.65
CA VAL A 110 -3.60 -8.49 -1.54
C VAL A 110 -3.18 -9.44 -0.43
N LEU A 111 -2.63 -10.61 -0.76
CA LEU A 111 -2.23 -11.59 0.26
C LEU A 111 -1.05 -11.08 1.10
N ILE A 112 0.02 -10.58 0.46
CA ILE A 112 1.19 -10.02 1.15
C ILE A 112 0.80 -8.79 1.97
N THR A 113 -0.02 -7.92 1.37
CA THR A 113 -1.09 -7.16 2.05
C THR A 113 -1.37 -7.47 3.52
N TRP A 114 -2.25 -8.46 3.64
CA TRP A 114 -2.84 -8.91 4.88
C TRP A 114 -1.83 -9.61 5.78
N ILE A 115 -0.85 -10.32 5.21
CA ILE A 115 0.22 -10.93 6.00
C ILE A 115 1.01 -9.84 6.73
N VAL A 116 1.47 -8.79 6.04
CA VAL A 116 2.21 -7.68 6.67
C VAL A 116 1.35 -7.00 7.74
N LEU A 117 0.08 -6.71 7.43
CA LEU A 117 -0.83 -6.07 8.37
C LEU A 117 -1.05 -6.92 9.63
N LEU A 118 -1.31 -8.22 9.45
CA LEU A 118 -1.54 -9.16 10.55
C LEU A 118 -0.28 -9.34 11.40
N THR A 119 0.89 -9.52 10.78
CA THR A 119 2.16 -9.64 11.49
C THR A 119 2.44 -8.39 12.33
N LEU A 120 2.27 -7.19 11.76
CA LEU A 120 2.47 -5.94 12.50
C LEU A 120 1.45 -5.77 13.63
N ALA A 121 0.19 -6.14 13.41
CA ALA A 121 -0.84 -6.08 14.45
C ALA A 121 -0.51 -7.04 15.61
N VAL A 122 -0.19 -8.30 15.31
CA VAL A 122 0.17 -9.31 16.31
C VAL A 122 1.45 -8.91 17.05
N ALA A 123 2.46 -8.40 16.36
CA ALA A 123 3.71 -7.94 17.00
C ALA A 123 3.45 -6.78 17.97
N ASN A 124 2.67 -5.77 17.57
CA ASN A 124 2.33 -4.64 18.45
C ASN A 124 1.49 -5.08 19.66
N ILE A 125 0.56 -6.02 19.49
CA ILE A 125 -0.17 -6.62 20.63
C ILE A 125 0.77 -7.42 21.53
N GLY A 126 1.71 -8.17 20.94
CA GLY A 126 2.74 -8.92 21.67
C GLY A 126 3.60 -8.01 22.55
N PHE A 127 4.08 -6.88 22.01
CA PHE A 127 4.82 -5.88 22.79
C PHE A 127 4.02 -5.36 23.98
N PHE A 128 2.71 -5.13 23.82
CA PHE A 128 1.84 -4.73 24.93
C PHE A 128 1.72 -5.81 26.01
N LEU A 129 1.69 -7.09 25.60
CA LEU A 129 1.62 -8.24 26.51
C LEU A 129 2.98 -8.60 27.14
N GLY A 130 4.06 -7.95 26.74
CA GLY A 130 5.42 -8.25 27.21
C GLY A 130 6.04 -9.49 26.58
N LEU A 131 5.58 -9.88 25.38
CA LEU A 131 6.13 -10.98 24.57
C LEU A 131 7.26 -10.50 23.66
#